data_AF-A0A060C6C7-F1
#
_entry.id   AF-A0A060C6C7-F1
#
_cell.length_a   1.000
_cell.length_b   1.000
_cell.length_c   1.000
_cell.angle_alpha   90.00
_cell.angle_beta   90.00
_cell.angle_gamma   90.00
#
_symmetry.space_group_name_H-M   'P 1'
#
loop_
_entity.id
_entity.type
_entity.pdbx_description
1 polymer ?
#
loop_
_entity_poly.entity_id
_entity_poly.type
_entity_poly.pdbx_seq_one_letter_code
_entity_poly.pdbx_strand_id
1 'polypeptide(L)'
;PYIGAALVNRELLRRRFGATITQHLFHVPYPLRRSLVEATAAAFPEDLTRTAHSRFRSATDVSLLSSLAPHFGVLEGRAVTGELTTRFVDASRPNLERVLSELLEREVATFCIGDHHDYGLAHEVVDQLLADFFARYFPARPLGKR
;
A
#
# COMPACT_ATOMS: atom_id res chain seq x y z
N PRO A 1 -8.34 -6.03 -8.98
CA PRO A 1 -7.40 -6.95 -8.29
C PRO A 1 -5.95 -6.44 -8.33
N TYR A 2 -5.39 -5.96 -7.21
CA TYR A 2 -3.97 -5.52 -7.12
C TYR A 2 -2.98 -6.62 -7.54
N ILE A 3 -3.40 -7.89 -7.45
CA ILE A 3 -2.69 -9.07 -7.92
C ILE A 3 -2.30 -8.96 -9.40
N GLY A 4 -3.15 -8.38 -10.26
CA GLY A 4 -2.85 -8.21 -11.68
C GLY A 4 -1.57 -7.40 -11.91
N ALA A 5 -1.46 -6.26 -11.25
CA ALA A 5 -0.26 -5.42 -11.33
C ALA A 5 0.99 -6.11 -10.74
N ALA A 6 0.82 -6.92 -9.69
CA ALA A 6 1.92 -7.72 -9.15
C ALA A 6 2.42 -8.79 -10.14
N LEU A 7 1.53 -9.39 -10.95
CA LEU A 7 1.91 -10.34 -12.00
C LEU A 7 2.68 -9.65 -13.13
N VAL A 8 2.25 -8.46 -13.54
CA VAL A 8 2.98 -7.65 -14.54
C VAL A 8 4.38 -7.30 -14.01
N ASN A 9 4.47 -6.82 -12.77
CA ASN A 9 5.75 -6.54 -12.12
C ASN A 9 6.67 -7.77 -12.08
N ARG A 10 6.12 -8.94 -11.73
CA ARG A 10 6.87 -10.21 -11.72
C ARG A 10 7.48 -10.52 -13.07
N GLU A 11 6.72 -10.34 -14.15
CA GLU A 11 7.19 -10.61 -15.50
C GLU A 11 8.25 -9.61 -15.96
N LEU A 12 8.13 -8.33 -15.59
CA LEU A 12 9.15 -7.32 -15.85
C LEU A 12 10.48 -7.66 -15.17
N LEU A 13 10.44 -8.00 -13.89
CA LEU A 13 11.63 -8.36 -13.12
C LEU A 13 12.23 -9.69 -13.58
N ARG A 14 11.39 -10.68 -13.93
CA ARG A 14 11.85 -11.95 -14.50
C ARG A 14 12.61 -11.75 -15.81
N ARG A 15 12.08 -10.94 -16.72
CA ARG A 15 12.76 -10.64 -18.00
C ARG A 15 14.07 -9.88 -17.80
N ARG A 16 14.11 -8.95 -16.84
CA ARG A 16 15.28 -8.08 -16.62
C ARG A 16 16.41 -8.73 -15.82
N PHE A 17 16.08 -9.57 -14.84
CA PHE A 17 17.03 -10.12 -13.86
C PHE A 17 17.09 -11.66 -13.85
N GLY A 18 16.20 -12.35 -14.57
CA GLY A 18 16.06 -13.80 -14.46
C GLY A 18 15.43 -14.27 -13.14
N ALA A 19 14.99 -13.34 -12.28
CA ALA A 19 14.45 -13.63 -10.96
C ALA A 19 12.92 -13.52 -10.90
N THR A 20 12.27 -14.44 -10.20
CA THR A 20 10.80 -14.46 -10.06
C THR A 20 10.39 -14.10 -8.64
N ILE A 21 9.60 -13.04 -8.48
CA ILE A 21 9.00 -12.71 -7.19
C ILE A 21 7.88 -13.71 -6.86
N THR A 22 7.93 -14.29 -5.65
CA THR A 22 6.97 -15.29 -5.15
C THR A 22 6.12 -14.79 -4.00
N GLN A 23 6.45 -13.63 -3.45
CA GLN A 23 5.79 -13.03 -2.29
C GLN A 23 5.12 -11.72 -2.69
N HIS A 24 3.93 -11.50 -2.14
CA HIS A 24 3.31 -10.17 -2.15
C HIS A 24 3.87 -9.34 -1.01
N LEU A 25 3.99 -8.03 -1.25
CA LEU A 25 4.35 -7.07 -0.22
C LEU A 25 3.12 -6.70 0.60
N PHE A 26 3.33 -6.46 1.90
CA PHE A 26 2.30 -5.88 2.75
C PHE A 26 1.91 -4.50 2.23
N HIS A 27 0.64 -4.11 2.41
CA HIS A 27 0.20 -2.76 2.08
C HIS A 27 0.60 -1.79 3.19
N VAL A 28 1.86 -1.35 3.15
CA VAL A 28 2.51 -0.53 4.17
C VAL A 28 3.32 0.60 3.52
N PRO A 29 3.60 1.71 4.23
CA PRO A 29 4.46 2.77 3.74
C PRO A 29 5.93 2.31 3.68
N TYR A 30 6.39 1.90 2.49
CA TYR A 30 7.79 1.55 2.28
C TYR A 30 8.68 2.80 2.20
N PRO A 31 9.79 2.86 2.95
CA PRO A 31 10.76 3.96 2.85
C PRO A 31 11.56 3.83 1.54
N LEU A 32 11.11 4.54 0.50
CA LEU A 32 11.72 4.51 -0.83
C LEU A 32 12.61 5.73 -1.07
N ARG A 33 13.87 5.49 -1.46
CA ARG A 33 14.77 6.55 -1.92
C ARG A 33 14.30 7.07 -3.28
N ARG A 34 14.26 8.40 -3.46
CA ARG A 34 13.91 9.03 -4.74
C ARG A 34 14.75 8.51 -5.90
N SER A 35 16.06 8.39 -5.70
CA SER A 35 17.00 7.85 -6.69
C SER A 35 16.75 6.39 -7.08
N LEU A 36 16.10 5.60 -6.22
CA LEU A 36 15.70 4.23 -6.54
C LEU A 36 14.46 4.26 -7.43
N VAL A 37 13.46 5.06 -7.06
CA VAL A 37 12.22 5.23 -7.84
C VAL A 37 12.53 5.75 -9.25
N GLU A 38 13.40 6.75 -9.38
CA GLU A 38 13.85 7.29 -10.67
C GLU A 38 14.54 6.21 -11.52
N ALA A 39 15.41 5.39 -10.91
CA ALA A 39 16.08 4.30 -11.62
C ALA A 39 15.11 3.20 -12.05
N THR A 40 14.15 2.83 -11.21
CA THR A 40 13.06 1.90 -11.59
C THR A 40 12.24 2.49 -12.73
N ALA A 41 11.97 3.80 -12.71
CA ALA A 41 11.20 4.45 -13.77
C ALA A 41 11.95 4.47 -15.10
N ALA A 42 13.26 4.73 -15.07
CA ALA A 42 14.12 4.66 -16.24
C ALA A 42 14.25 3.24 -16.81
N ALA A 43 14.14 2.21 -15.97
CA ALA A 43 14.20 0.81 -16.39
C ALA A 43 12.90 0.31 -17.06
N PHE A 44 11.74 0.89 -16.72
CA PHE A 44 10.43 0.46 -17.24
C PHE A 44 9.55 1.65 -17.69
N PRO A 45 10.05 2.52 -18.60
CA PRO A 45 9.36 3.76 -18.94
C PRO A 45 8.03 3.53 -19.68
N GLU A 46 7.98 2.53 -20.56
CA GLU A 46 6.77 2.20 -21.34
C GLU A 46 5.64 1.67 -20.43
N ASP A 47 5.97 0.78 -19.50
CA ASP A 47 4.99 0.20 -18.57
C ASP A 47 4.40 1.26 -17.62
N LEU A 48 5.25 2.17 -17.14
CA LEU A 48 4.80 3.28 -16.31
C LEU A 48 3.99 4.30 -17.09
N THR A 49 4.40 4.63 -18.31
CA THR A 49 3.63 5.52 -19.18
C THR A 49 2.25 4.94 -19.45
N ARG A 50 2.17 3.66 -19.82
CA ARG A 50 0.89 2.96 -20.04
C ARG A 50 0.01 2.95 -18.79
N THR A 51 0.59 2.68 -17.63
CA THR A 51 -0.14 2.70 -16.35
C THR A 51 -0.67 4.11 -16.04
N ALA A 52 0.16 5.15 -16.25
CA ALA A 52 -0.21 6.54 -15.98
C ALA A 52 -1.34 7.08 -16.90
N HIS A 53 -1.48 6.52 -18.11
CA HIS A 53 -2.55 6.89 -19.04
C HIS A 53 -3.84 6.09 -18.84
N SER A 54 -3.85 5.11 -17.93
CA SER A 54 -5.03 4.27 -17.66
C SER A 54 -6.04 5.02 -16.78
N ARG A 55 -7.25 5.28 -17.31
CA ARG A 55 -8.31 6.01 -16.58
C ARG A 55 -8.85 5.23 -15.38
N PHE A 56 -8.96 3.92 -15.55
CA PHE A 56 -9.29 2.96 -14.51
C PHE A 56 -8.22 1.89 -14.50
N ARG A 57 -8.17 1.09 -13.42
CA ARG A 57 -7.21 -0.01 -13.32
C ARG A 57 -7.31 -0.92 -14.53
N SER A 58 -6.16 -1.19 -15.14
CA SER A 58 -5.98 -2.03 -16.32
C SER A 58 -5.24 -3.32 -15.97
N ALA A 59 -5.45 -4.36 -16.78
CA ALA A 59 -4.75 -5.64 -16.65
C ALA A 59 -3.23 -5.52 -16.90
N THR A 60 -2.80 -4.42 -17.53
CA THR A 60 -1.39 -4.15 -17.88
C THR A 60 -0.73 -3.11 -16.98
N ASP A 61 -1.41 -2.66 -15.92
CA ASP A 61 -0.86 -1.70 -14.97
C ASP A 61 0.29 -2.29 -14.17
N VAL A 62 1.22 -1.43 -13.75
CA VAL A 62 2.26 -1.76 -12.77
C VAL A 62 1.97 -1.12 -11.42
N SER A 63 2.37 -1.80 -10.36
CA SER A 63 2.38 -1.23 -9.01
C SER A 63 3.79 -0.74 -8.72
N LEU A 64 4.06 0.54 -8.99
CA LEU A 64 5.42 1.09 -8.86
C LEU A 64 5.90 1.08 -7.41
N LEU A 65 5.20 1.79 -6.52
CA LEU A 65 5.67 2.07 -5.16
C LEU A 65 5.39 0.92 -4.19
N SER A 66 4.31 0.18 -4.40
CA SER A 66 3.90 -0.91 -3.49
C SER A 66 4.38 -2.30 -3.91
N SER A 67 5.18 -2.42 -4.97
CA SER A 67 5.74 -3.71 -5.41
C SER A 67 7.00 -3.57 -6.28
N LEU A 68 6.93 -2.87 -7.42
CA LEU A 68 8.00 -2.88 -8.43
C LEU A 68 9.31 -2.27 -7.93
N ALA A 69 9.28 -1.04 -7.41
CA ALA A 69 10.47 -0.34 -6.94
C ALA A 69 11.14 -1.02 -5.73
N PRO A 70 10.40 -1.50 -4.69
CA PRO A 70 11.01 -2.30 -3.64
C PRO A 70 11.72 -3.57 -4.17
N HIS A 71 11.07 -4.37 -5.00
CA HIS A 71 11.68 -5.60 -5.54
C HIS A 71 12.84 -5.31 -6.49
N PHE A 72 12.71 -4.30 -7.35
CA PHE A 72 13.80 -3.81 -8.20
C PHE A 72 15.00 -3.40 -7.36
N GLY A 73 14.78 -2.66 -6.26
CA GLY A 73 15.84 -2.28 -5.34
C GLY A 73 16.56 -3.45 -4.70
N VAL A 74 15.83 -4.49 -4.30
CA VAL A 74 16.45 -5.72 -3.75
C VAL A 74 17.30 -6.42 -4.82
N LEU A 75 16.79 -6.56 -6.04
CA LEU A 75 17.49 -7.24 -7.14
C LEU A 75 18.71 -6.46 -7.64
N GLU A 76 18.71 -5.12 -7.54
CA GLU A 76 19.85 -4.25 -7.85
C GLU A 76 20.82 -4.08 -6.66
N GLY A 77 20.55 -4.68 -5.49
CA GLY A 77 21.39 -4.50 -4.30
C GLY A 77 21.32 -3.10 -3.67
N ARG A 78 20.22 -2.37 -3.93
CA ARG A 78 19.97 -0.99 -3.47
C ARG A 78 18.89 -0.90 -2.39
N ALA A 79 18.25 -2.01 -2.05
CA ALA A 79 17.29 -2.15 -0.96
C ALA A 79 17.51 -3.49 -0.25
N VAL A 80 17.02 -3.57 1.00
CA VAL A 80 17.08 -4.77 1.83
C VAL A 80 15.67 -5.12 2.33
N THR A 81 15.46 -6.37 2.70
CA THR A 81 14.24 -6.79 3.39
C THR A 81 14.29 -6.33 4.84
N GLY A 82 13.11 -6.18 5.46
CA GLY A 82 12.97 -5.79 6.85
C GLY A 82 11.64 -6.28 7.42
N GLU A 83 11.49 -6.15 8.72
CA GLU A 83 10.32 -6.59 9.48
C GLU A 83 9.59 -5.40 10.10
N LEU A 84 8.27 -5.55 10.24
CA LEU A 84 7.34 -4.50 10.63
C LEU A 84 6.08 -5.15 11.19
N THR A 85 5.60 -4.68 12.34
CA THR A 85 4.26 -5.04 12.83
C THR A 85 3.20 -4.22 12.09
N THR A 86 2.25 -4.90 11.45
CA THR A 86 1.18 -4.24 10.71
C THR A 86 -0.17 -4.93 10.91
N ARG A 87 -1.25 -4.18 10.77
CA ARG A 87 -2.63 -4.69 10.85
C ARG A 87 -3.46 -4.21 9.65
N PHE A 88 -4.17 -5.14 9.02
CA PHE A 88 -5.24 -4.80 8.07
C PHE A 88 -6.57 -4.73 8.82
N VAL A 89 -7.32 -3.65 8.63
CA VAL A 89 -8.65 -3.42 9.18
C VAL A 89 -9.63 -3.42 8.03
N ASP A 90 -10.64 -4.26 8.12
CA ASP A 90 -11.74 -4.30 7.15
C ASP A 90 -12.89 -3.44 7.68
N ALA A 91 -13.11 -2.27 7.07
CA ALA A 91 -14.12 -1.29 7.50
C ALA A 91 -15.55 -1.81 7.33
N SER A 92 -15.75 -2.86 6.53
CA SER A 92 -17.08 -3.41 6.29
C SER A 92 -17.51 -4.43 7.34
N ARG A 93 -16.63 -4.80 8.28
CA ARG A 93 -16.94 -5.81 9.30
C ARG A 93 -17.85 -5.27 10.39
N PRO A 94 -18.80 -6.08 10.91
CA PRO A 94 -19.70 -5.68 11.98
C PRO A 94 -19.00 -5.39 13.31
N ASN A 95 -17.75 -5.85 13.49
CA ASN A 95 -16.96 -5.65 14.70
C ASN A 95 -15.95 -4.48 14.57
N LEU A 96 -16.17 -3.56 13.63
CA LEU A 96 -15.27 -2.44 13.35
C LEU A 96 -14.91 -1.63 14.60
N GLU A 97 -15.91 -1.26 15.41
CA GLU A 97 -15.72 -0.46 16.64
C GLU A 97 -14.69 -1.09 17.60
N ARG A 98 -14.80 -2.41 17.84
CA ARG A 98 -13.86 -3.14 18.68
C ARG A 98 -12.46 -3.12 18.08
N VAL A 99 -12.33 -3.38 16.77
CA VAL A 99 -11.03 -3.41 16.09
C VAL A 99 -10.35 -2.03 16.13
N LEU A 100 -11.10 -0.95 15.91
CA LEU A 100 -10.59 0.42 16.01
C LEU A 100 -10.17 0.76 17.45
N SER A 101 -10.94 0.32 18.44
CA SER A 101 -10.59 0.51 19.86
C SER A 101 -9.28 -0.19 20.21
N GLU A 102 -9.07 -1.43 19.76
CA GLU A 102 -7.80 -2.14 19.94
C GLU A 102 -6.63 -1.48 19.21
N LEU A 103 -6.87 -0.85 18.06
CA LEU A 103 -5.81 -0.12 17.36
C LEU A 103 -5.31 1.09 18.16
N LEU A 104 -6.14 1.69 19.02
CA LEU A 104 -5.74 2.85 19.84
C LEU A 104 -4.62 2.52 20.83
N GLU A 105 -4.38 1.24 21.13
CA GLU A 105 -3.24 0.78 21.96
C GLU A 105 -1.88 0.95 21.24
N ARG A 106 -1.88 1.16 19.91
CA ARG A 106 -0.68 1.43 19.08
C ARG A 106 0.39 0.32 19.11
N GLU A 107 -0.03 -0.92 19.33
CA GLU A 107 0.83 -2.13 19.31
C GLU A 107 1.40 -2.48 17.92
N VAL A 108 0.98 -1.78 16.86
CA VAL A 108 1.48 -1.97 15.50
C VAL A 108 2.09 -0.69 14.96
N ALA A 109 3.19 -0.80 14.23
CA ALA A 109 3.88 0.34 13.64
C ALA A 109 3.12 0.94 12.44
N THR A 110 2.36 0.13 11.71
CA THR A 110 1.49 0.61 10.63
C THR A 110 0.16 -0.13 10.63
N PHE A 111 -0.85 0.45 9.99
CA PHE A 111 -2.08 -0.25 9.68
C PHE A 111 -2.65 0.26 8.37
N CYS A 112 -3.48 -0.55 7.73
CA CYS A 112 -4.27 -0.14 6.59
C CYS A 112 -5.73 -0.45 6.82
N ILE A 113 -6.60 0.49 6.46
CA ILE A 113 -8.04 0.33 6.50
C ILE A 113 -8.51 0.09 5.06
N GLY A 114 -9.07 -1.08 4.82
CA GLY A 114 -9.69 -1.46 3.56
C GLY A 114 -11.18 -1.26 3.63
N ASP A 115 -11.75 -0.80 2.52
CA ASP A 115 -13.17 -0.55 2.38
C ASP A 115 -13.75 -1.48 1.29
N HIS A 116 -14.89 -2.11 1.58
CA HIS A 116 -15.54 -3.11 0.73
C HIS A 116 -17.01 -2.75 0.56
N HIS A 117 -17.66 -3.29 -0.47
CA HIS A 117 -19.05 -2.96 -0.79
C HIS A 117 -20.11 -3.66 0.07
N ASP A 118 -19.71 -4.59 0.94
CA ASP A 118 -20.63 -5.41 1.74
C ASP A 118 -20.41 -5.13 3.24
N TYR A 119 -21.25 -4.26 3.80
CA TYR A 119 -21.11 -3.75 5.16
C TYR A 119 -22.03 -4.47 6.15
N GLY A 120 -21.44 -4.87 7.28
CA GLY A 120 -22.18 -5.33 8.45
C GLY A 120 -22.76 -4.20 9.32
N LEU A 121 -22.52 -2.93 8.96
CA LEU A 121 -23.00 -1.72 9.64
C LEU A 121 -23.54 -0.72 8.60
N ALA A 122 -24.39 0.22 9.03
CA ALA A 122 -24.77 1.34 8.18
C ALA A 122 -23.56 2.23 7.86
N HIS A 123 -23.51 2.80 6.65
CA HIS A 123 -22.40 3.64 6.20
C HIS A 123 -22.13 4.81 7.14
N GLU A 124 -23.18 5.46 7.63
CA GLU A 124 -23.08 6.61 8.54
C GLU A 124 -22.41 6.23 9.87
N VAL A 125 -22.62 4.99 10.32
CA VAL A 125 -21.97 4.45 11.52
C VAL A 125 -20.48 4.20 11.27
N VAL A 126 -20.14 3.64 10.11
CA VAL A 126 -18.74 3.41 9.71
C VAL A 126 -17.99 4.75 9.64
N ASP A 127 -18.57 5.74 8.99
CA ASP A 127 -17.99 7.09 8.86
C ASP A 127 -17.73 7.73 10.22
N GLN A 128 -18.70 7.66 11.14
CA GLN A 128 -18.56 8.21 12.48
C GLN A 128 -17.46 7.50 13.28
N LEU A 129 -17.42 6.16 13.24
CA LEU A 129 -16.40 5.36 13.91
C LEU A 129 -14.98 5.68 13.40
N LEU A 130 -14.81 5.81 12.08
CA LEU A 130 -13.53 6.17 11.48
C LEU A 130 -13.11 7.60 11.83
N ALA A 131 -14.05 8.56 11.80
CA ALA A 131 -13.79 9.94 12.18
C ALA A 131 -13.31 10.05 13.64
N ASP A 132 -14.02 9.40 14.56
CA ASP A 132 -13.66 9.38 15.98
C ASP A 132 -12.32 8.69 16.23
N PHE A 133 -12.07 7.58 15.53
CA PHE A 133 -10.78 6.88 15.58
C PHE A 133 -9.64 7.78 15.13
N PHE A 134 -9.72 8.42 13.95
CA PHE A 134 -8.63 9.23 13.42
C PHE A 134 -8.38 10.48 14.28
N ALA A 135 -9.42 11.11 14.84
CA ALA A 135 -9.29 12.23 15.75
C ALA A 135 -8.50 11.87 17.03
N ARG A 136 -8.71 10.64 17.55
CA ARG A 136 -7.98 10.12 18.73
C ARG A 136 -6.58 9.61 18.38
N TYR A 137 -6.44 8.91 17.26
CA TYR A 137 -5.20 8.23 16.88
C TYR A 137 -4.15 9.20 16.32
N PHE A 138 -4.58 10.22 15.59
CA PHE A 138 -3.75 11.31 15.08
C PHE A 138 -4.24 12.64 15.64
N PRO A 139 -4.03 12.90 16.94
CA PRO A 139 -4.43 14.17 17.52
C PRO A 139 -3.73 15.28 16.73
N ALA A 140 -4.52 16.13 16.07
CA ALA A 140 -3.97 17.18 15.23
C ALA A 140 -2.98 18.01 16.08
N ARG A 141 -1.71 18.05 15.66
CA ARG A 141 -0.84 19.15 16.09
C ARG A 141 -1.52 20.41 15.55
N PRO A 142 -1.87 21.41 16.37
CA PRO A 142 -2.38 22.66 15.81
C PRO A 142 -1.38 23.11 14.75
N LEU A 143 -1.85 23.23 13.50
CA LEU A 143 -1.08 23.84 12.44
C LEU A 143 -0.80 25.26 12.94
N GLY A 144 0.41 25.49 13.46
CA GLY A 144 0.88 26.84 13.74
C GLY A 144 0.66 27.62 12.46
N LYS A 145 -0.19 28.65 12.52
CA LYS A 145 -0.45 29.55 11.40
C LYS A 145 0.92 29.98 10.86
N ARG A 146 1.25 29.58 9.63
CA ARG A 146 2.34 30.22 8.88
C ARG A 146 1.82 31.51 8.29
#